data_AF-A0A1H9WZX3-F1
#
_entry.id   AF-A0A1H9WZX3-F1
#
_cell.length_a   1.000
_cell.length_b   1.000
_cell.length_c   1.000
_cell.angle_alpha   90.00
_cell.angle_beta   90.00
_cell.angle_gamma   90.00
#
_symmetry.space_group_name_H-M   'P 1'
#
loop_
_entity.id
_entity.type
_entity.pdbx_description
1 polymer ?
#
loop_
_entity_poly.entity_id
_entity_poly.type
_entity_poly.pdbx_seq_one_letter_code
_entity_poly.pdbx_strand_id
1 'polypeptide(L)'
;MSFASEIRRHFGKEDESGIKKLQEDIRKIYKDINDEKKSDCISDIEKVCEDLNEIYMDEDNENMVIETIRSLSFYQNLPWFREAFKRLLSFLEEDYYLRTDAMRNVLDSGWASNESYALSEDDKADPFIKKLLPDIVEEFYLDLPEDVLEDELLNLKRDAFIKRFFLGRYIYRNPDCLKILQDKYQYLYKVLEKEIQLIKDRPGSYEKKLVEDILRISQKIADAEGIRTYSSISTLQESLIDTYYKNLIAEYPNEADDLRDERSKWLKIRGNDTCPCGSGRKFKKCHGA
;
A
#
# COMPACT_ATOMS: atom_id res chain seq x y z
N MET A 1 -10.31 -21.52 -27.46
CA MET A 1 -11.03 -20.23 -27.44
C MET A 1 -12.07 -20.26 -28.55
N SER A 2 -13.32 -19.88 -28.25
CA SER A 2 -14.44 -19.93 -29.18
C SER A 2 -14.58 -18.58 -29.87
N PHE A 3 -14.75 -18.56 -31.20
CA PHE A 3 -15.03 -17.37 -32.00
C PHE A 3 -16.25 -16.57 -31.49
N ALA A 4 -17.15 -17.22 -30.73
CA ALA A 4 -18.28 -16.56 -30.07
C ALA A 4 -17.88 -15.63 -28.93
N SER A 5 -16.75 -15.85 -28.26
CA SER A 5 -16.21 -14.92 -27.24
C SER A 5 -15.59 -13.68 -27.87
N GLU A 6 -15.07 -13.78 -29.09
CA GLU A 6 -14.54 -12.63 -29.86
C GLU A 6 -15.64 -11.72 -30.43
N ILE A 7 -16.84 -12.25 -30.72
CA ILE A 7 -17.94 -11.46 -31.28
C ILE A 7 -18.72 -10.69 -30.20
N ARG A 8 -18.91 -11.25 -28.98
CA ARG A 8 -19.47 -10.45 -27.86
C ARG A 8 -18.57 -9.26 -27.50
N ARG A 9 -17.24 -9.43 -27.67
CA ARG A 9 -16.17 -8.47 -27.35
C ARG A 9 -16.15 -7.17 -28.16
N HIS A 10 -16.86 -7.07 -29.29
CA HIS A 10 -16.87 -5.84 -30.11
C HIS A 10 -18.24 -5.16 -30.16
N PHE A 11 -19.27 -5.76 -29.57
CA PHE A 11 -20.65 -5.29 -29.63
C PHE A 11 -21.37 -5.45 -28.28
N GLY A 12 -20.66 -5.22 -27.18
CA GLY A 12 -21.33 -4.94 -25.91
C GLY A 12 -22.30 -3.80 -26.15
N LYS A 13 -23.56 -3.95 -25.72
CA LYS A 13 -24.54 -2.89 -25.90
C LYS A 13 -24.18 -1.74 -24.97
N GLU A 14 -24.29 -0.50 -25.45
CA GLU A 14 -24.53 0.66 -24.58
C GLU A 14 -25.91 0.47 -23.93
N ASP A 15 -26.00 -0.43 -22.94
CA ASP A 15 -27.23 -0.81 -22.29
C ASP A 15 -27.20 -0.31 -20.85
N GLU A 16 -27.84 0.83 -20.61
CA GLU A 16 -28.03 1.39 -19.27
C GLU A 16 -28.64 0.38 -18.29
N SER A 17 -29.36 -0.64 -18.78
CA SER A 17 -29.94 -1.68 -17.90
C SER A 17 -28.89 -2.65 -17.35
N GLY A 18 -27.86 -2.98 -18.14
CA GLY A 18 -26.74 -3.83 -17.70
C GLY A 18 -25.87 -3.12 -16.65
N ILE A 19 -25.60 -1.83 -16.84
CA ILE A 19 -24.84 -1.02 -15.88
C ILE A 19 -25.60 -0.87 -14.56
N LYS A 20 -26.91 -0.60 -14.60
CA LYS A 20 -27.75 -0.54 -13.39
C LYS A 20 -27.73 -1.85 -12.62
N LYS A 21 -27.83 -2.98 -13.32
CA LYS A 21 -27.75 -4.31 -12.73
C LYS A 21 -26.40 -4.55 -12.05
N LEU A 22 -25.29 -4.24 -12.72
CA LEU A 22 -23.94 -4.36 -12.15
C LEU A 22 -23.78 -3.49 -10.89
N GLN A 23 -24.29 -2.26 -10.89
CA GLN A 23 -24.29 -1.41 -9.69
C GLN A 23 -25.13 -1.99 -8.54
N GLU A 24 -26.27 -2.59 -8.85
CA GLU A 24 -27.09 -3.28 -7.85
C GLU A 24 -26.38 -4.49 -7.25
N ASP A 25 -25.70 -5.29 -8.08
CA ASP A 25 -24.96 -6.47 -7.63
C ASP A 25 -23.73 -6.09 -6.79
N ILE A 26 -23.00 -5.03 -7.17
CA ILE A 26 -21.95 -4.43 -6.33
C ILE A 26 -22.51 -3.97 -4.97
N ARG A 27 -23.69 -3.33 -4.94
CA ARG A 27 -24.33 -2.93 -3.67
C ARG A 27 -24.70 -4.11 -2.79
N LYS A 28 -25.08 -5.25 -3.38
CA LYS A 28 -25.38 -6.46 -2.60
C LYS A 28 -24.13 -7.05 -1.96
N ILE A 29 -22.98 -7.01 -2.64
CA ILE A 29 -21.70 -7.43 -2.04
C ILE A 29 -21.44 -6.67 -0.73
N TYR A 30 -21.56 -5.33 -0.72
CA TYR A 30 -21.38 -4.55 0.51
C TYR A 30 -22.38 -4.93 1.60
N LYS A 31 -23.64 -5.16 1.22
CA LYS A 31 -24.67 -5.59 2.16
C LYS A 31 -24.34 -6.95 2.77
N ASP A 32 -23.91 -7.91 1.96
CA ASP A 32 -23.58 -9.26 2.42
C ASP A 32 -22.33 -9.27 3.29
N ILE A 33 -21.37 -8.38 3.04
CA ILE A 33 -20.24 -8.19 3.95
C ILE A 33 -20.72 -7.66 5.30
N ASN A 34 -21.55 -6.62 5.31
CA ASN A 34 -22.09 -6.03 6.54
C ASN A 34 -23.00 -6.99 7.32
N ASP A 35 -23.76 -7.85 6.62
CA ASP A 35 -24.64 -8.86 7.19
C ASP A 35 -23.89 -10.19 7.52
N GLU A 36 -22.57 -10.26 7.26
CA GLU A 36 -21.72 -11.46 7.36
C GLU A 36 -22.24 -12.70 6.59
N LYS A 37 -22.94 -12.49 5.47
CA LYS A 37 -23.49 -13.53 4.60
C LYS A 37 -22.45 -14.05 3.61
N LYS A 38 -21.51 -14.84 4.12
CA LYS A 38 -20.33 -15.33 3.37
C LYS A 38 -20.66 -16.01 2.04
N SER A 39 -21.65 -16.92 2.03
CA SER A 39 -22.02 -17.66 0.82
C SER A 39 -22.70 -16.76 -0.22
N ASP A 40 -23.51 -15.82 0.24
CA ASP A 40 -24.23 -14.89 -0.62
C ASP A 40 -23.23 -13.89 -1.25
N CYS A 41 -22.30 -13.38 -0.45
CA CYS A 41 -21.20 -12.51 -0.90
C CYS A 41 -20.37 -13.14 -2.03
N ILE A 42 -20.01 -14.43 -1.89
CA ILE A 42 -19.28 -15.16 -2.93
C ILE A 42 -20.14 -15.27 -4.20
N SER A 43 -21.41 -15.62 -4.06
CA SER A 43 -22.33 -15.73 -5.19
C SER A 43 -22.50 -14.39 -5.90
N ASP A 44 -22.55 -13.29 -5.16
CA ASP A 44 -22.73 -11.96 -5.72
C ASP A 44 -21.45 -11.44 -6.39
N ILE A 45 -20.26 -11.80 -5.88
CA ILE A 45 -19.00 -11.58 -6.62
C ILE A 45 -18.98 -12.35 -7.94
N GLU A 46 -19.45 -13.61 -7.94
CA GLU A 46 -19.54 -14.40 -9.18
C GLU A 46 -20.50 -13.76 -10.19
N LYS A 47 -21.66 -13.27 -9.73
CA LYS A 47 -22.60 -12.52 -10.59
C LYS A 47 -22.00 -11.23 -11.14
N VAL A 48 -21.26 -10.47 -10.32
CA VAL A 48 -20.54 -9.29 -10.80
C VAL A 48 -19.55 -9.66 -11.92
N CYS A 49 -18.83 -10.77 -11.79
CA CYS A 49 -17.94 -11.25 -12.86
C CYS A 49 -18.71 -11.65 -14.12
N GLU A 50 -19.88 -12.29 -13.98
CA GLU A 50 -20.75 -12.61 -15.12
C GLU A 50 -21.24 -11.33 -15.83
N ASP A 51 -21.75 -10.36 -15.07
CA ASP A 51 -22.27 -9.09 -15.58
C ASP A 51 -21.19 -8.26 -16.28
N LEU A 52 -19.97 -8.26 -15.73
CA LEU A 52 -18.81 -7.62 -16.35
C LEU A 52 -18.46 -8.21 -17.73
N ASN A 53 -18.84 -9.45 -18.04
CA ASN A 53 -18.65 -10.03 -19.38
C ASN A 53 -19.70 -9.55 -20.41
N GLU A 54 -20.82 -9.02 -19.93
CA GLU A 54 -21.94 -8.62 -20.79
C GLU A 54 -21.89 -7.14 -21.18
N ILE A 55 -21.14 -6.33 -20.43
CA ILE A 55 -21.01 -4.90 -20.66
C ILE A 55 -19.79 -4.53 -21.51
N TYR A 56 -19.89 -3.41 -22.22
CA TYR A 56 -18.75 -2.79 -22.89
C TYR A 56 -17.91 -2.01 -21.86
N MET A 57 -16.59 -2.24 -21.84
CA MET A 57 -15.68 -1.58 -20.89
C MET A 57 -15.19 -0.23 -21.44
N ASP A 58 -15.99 0.82 -21.31
CA ASP A 58 -15.55 2.20 -21.52
C ASP A 58 -14.85 2.78 -20.27
N GLU A 59 -14.39 4.03 -20.35
CA GLU A 59 -13.69 4.71 -19.25
C GLU A 59 -14.57 4.86 -17.99
N ASP A 60 -15.88 5.09 -18.14
CA ASP A 60 -16.79 5.26 -17.00
C ASP A 60 -17.02 3.93 -16.26
N ASN A 61 -17.21 2.85 -17.00
CA ASN A 61 -17.34 1.50 -16.44
C ASN A 61 -16.01 1.03 -15.81
N GLU A 62 -14.88 1.37 -16.42
CA GLU A 62 -13.55 1.09 -15.85
C GLU A 62 -13.34 1.84 -14.52
N ASN A 63 -13.72 3.12 -14.45
CA ASN A 63 -13.69 3.89 -13.21
C ASN A 63 -14.58 3.27 -12.13
N MET A 64 -15.77 2.79 -12.46
CA MET A 64 -16.63 2.10 -11.52
C MET A 64 -15.98 0.81 -10.98
N VAL A 65 -15.31 0.04 -11.83
CA VAL A 65 -14.57 -1.16 -11.40
C VAL A 65 -13.39 -0.79 -10.51
N ILE A 66 -12.63 0.25 -10.87
CA ILE A 66 -11.53 0.79 -10.05
C ILE A 66 -12.02 1.16 -8.65
N GLU A 67 -13.11 1.92 -8.54
CA GLU A 67 -13.70 2.32 -7.26
C GLU A 67 -14.21 1.12 -6.46
N THR A 68 -14.72 0.09 -7.15
CA THR A 68 -15.13 -1.17 -6.51
C THR A 68 -13.95 -1.92 -5.93
N ILE A 69 -12.84 -2.06 -6.66
CA ILE A 69 -11.61 -2.69 -6.14
C ILE A 69 -11.09 -1.93 -4.91
N ARG A 70 -10.99 -0.61 -5.01
CA ARG A 70 -10.53 0.28 -3.92
C ARG A 70 -11.38 0.16 -2.66
N SER A 71 -12.70 0.12 -2.82
CA SER A 71 -13.62 0.03 -1.70
C SER A 71 -13.60 -1.37 -1.07
N LEU A 72 -13.59 -2.42 -1.90
CA LEU A 72 -13.57 -3.80 -1.41
C LEU A 72 -12.24 -4.19 -0.74
N SER A 73 -11.11 -3.57 -1.11
CA SER A 73 -9.81 -3.89 -0.50
C SER A 73 -9.78 -3.64 1.01
N PHE A 74 -10.56 -2.67 1.52
CA PHE A 74 -10.66 -2.39 2.97
C PHE A 74 -11.35 -3.50 3.78
N TYR A 75 -12.09 -4.41 3.13
CA TYR A 75 -12.75 -5.54 3.80
C TYR A 75 -11.89 -6.80 3.88
N GLN A 76 -10.64 -6.76 3.39
CA GLN A 76 -9.72 -7.89 3.47
C GLN A 76 -9.19 -8.17 4.88
N ASN A 77 -9.45 -7.27 5.83
CA ASN A 77 -9.30 -7.54 7.27
C ASN A 77 -10.16 -8.74 7.73
N LEU A 78 -11.25 -9.05 7.01
CA LEU A 78 -12.07 -10.23 7.21
C LEU A 78 -11.45 -11.45 6.50
N PRO A 79 -10.91 -12.47 7.22
CA PRO A 79 -10.21 -13.58 6.57
C PRO A 79 -11.07 -14.37 5.56
N TRP A 80 -12.37 -14.45 5.82
CA TRP A 80 -13.30 -15.15 4.94
C TRP A 80 -13.56 -14.42 3.61
N PHE A 81 -13.34 -13.11 3.55
CA PHE A 81 -13.59 -12.30 2.36
C PHE A 81 -12.42 -12.34 1.37
N ARG A 82 -11.19 -12.61 1.85
CA ARG A 82 -9.96 -12.57 1.05
C ARG A 82 -10.01 -13.48 -0.17
N GLU A 83 -10.57 -14.68 -0.05
CA GLU A 83 -10.73 -15.62 -1.17
C GLU A 83 -11.74 -15.12 -2.20
N ALA A 84 -12.81 -14.45 -1.76
CA ALA A 84 -13.80 -13.88 -2.65
C ALA A 84 -13.21 -12.68 -3.42
N PHE A 85 -12.48 -11.81 -2.73
CA PHE A 85 -11.74 -10.71 -3.35
C PHE A 85 -10.71 -11.20 -4.36
N LYS A 86 -9.95 -12.25 -4.03
CA LYS A 86 -8.99 -12.88 -4.94
C LYS A 86 -9.64 -13.39 -6.23
N ARG A 87 -10.86 -13.95 -6.16
CA ARG A 87 -11.62 -14.36 -7.36
C ARG A 87 -11.93 -13.17 -8.26
N LEU A 88 -12.38 -12.06 -7.68
CA LEU A 88 -12.62 -10.82 -8.42
C LEU A 88 -11.35 -10.31 -9.10
N LEU A 89 -10.22 -10.24 -8.38
CA LEU A 89 -8.94 -9.81 -8.96
C LEU A 89 -8.49 -10.73 -10.10
N SER A 90 -8.59 -12.05 -9.90
CA SER A 90 -8.21 -13.04 -10.93
C SER A 90 -9.06 -12.90 -12.19
N PHE A 91 -10.34 -12.62 -12.02
CA PHE A 91 -11.25 -12.37 -13.14
C PHE A 91 -10.87 -11.09 -13.92
N LEU A 92 -10.57 -10.01 -13.20
CA LEU A 92 -10.20 -8.71 -13.78
C LEU A 92 -8.79 -8.69 -14.39
N GLU A 93 -7.92 -9.63 -14.01
CA GLU A 93 -6.59 -9.77 -14.58
C GLU A 93 -6.59 -10.36 -16.00
N GLU A 94 -7.68 -11.03 -16.40
CA GLU A 94 -7.79 -11.54 -17.77
C GLU A 94 -7.71 -10.38 -18.79
N ASP A 95 -6.96 -10.60 -19.88
CA ASP A 95 -6.38 -9.65 -20.84
C ASP A 95 -7.34 -8.65 -21.56
N TYR A 96 -8.59 -8.53 -21.11
CA TYR A 96 -9.65 -7.73 -21.74
C TYR A 96 -10.25 -6.65 -20.83
N TYR A 97 -9.95 -6.68 -19.53
CA TYR A 97 -10.39 -5.68 -18.55
C TYR A 97 -9.31 -4.61 -18.27
N LEU A 98 -8.05 -4.90 -18.56
CA LEU A 98 -6.90 -4.03 -18.29
C LEU A 98 -6.60 -3.05 -19.44
N ARG A 99 -7.54 -2.13 -19.70
CA ARG A 99 -7.47 -1.17 -20.82
C ARG A 99 -6.54 0.01 -20.55
N THR A 100 -6.54 0.56 -19.33
CA THR A 100 -5.69 1.70 -18.97
C THR A 100 -4.58 1.33 -17.98
N ASP A 101 -3.54 2.16 -17.92
CA ASP A 101 -2.52 2.07 -16.88
C ASP A 101 -3.11 2.30 -15.48
N ALA A 102 -4.19 3.09 -15.37
CA ALA A 102 -4.87 3.34 -14.09
C ALA A 102 -5.49 2.04 -13.54
N MET A 103 -6.24 1.30 -14.36
CA MET A 103 -6.83 0.02 -13.96
C MET A 103 -5.75 -1.03 -13.66
N ARG A 104 -4.66 -1.08 -14.44
CA ARG A 104 -3.52 -1.98 -14.16
C ARG A 104 -2.89 -1.68 -12.79
N ASN A 105 -2.63 -0.40 -12.49
CA ASN A 105 -2.06 0.00 -11.20
C ASN A 105 -2.99 -0.33 -10.03
N VAL A 106 -4.30 -0.14 -10.19
CA VAL A 106 -5.29 -0.48 -9.17
C VAL A 106 -5.39 -1.99 -8.98
N LEU A 107 -5.32 -2.77 -10.05
CA LEU A 107 -5.32 -4.23 -9.95
C LEU A 107 -4.04 -4.76 -9.28
N ASP A 108 -2.88 -4.23 -9.66
CA ASP A 108 -1.60 -4.54 -9.00
C ASP A 108 -1.65 -4.21 -7.51
N SER A 109 -2.26 -3.08 -7.16
CA SER A 109 -2.47 -2.68 -5.76
C SER A 109 -3.44 -3.65 -5.07
N GLY A 110 -4.55 -4.02 -5.74
CA GLY A 110 -5.48 -5.10 -5.41
C GLY A 110 -4.77 -6.35 -4.91
N TRP A 111 -3.92 -6.89 -5.77
CA TRP A 111 -3.13 -8.07 -5.49
C TRP A 111 -2.09 -7.85 -4.37
N ALA A 112 -1.40 -6.71 -4.37
CA ALA A 112 -0.45 -6.38 -3.31
C ALA A 112 -1.14 -6.32 -1.93
N SER A 113 -2.37 -5.81 -1.86
CA SER A 113 -3.17 -5.79 -0.63
C SER A 113 -3.52 -7.20 -0.17
N ASN A 114 -3.96 -8.07 -1.08
CA ASN A 114 -4.22 -9.48 -0.77
C ASN A 114 -2.96 -10.20 -0.26
N GLU A 115 -1.83 -9.98 -0.93
CA GLU A 115 -0.53 -10.50 -0.53
C GLU A 115 -0.07 -9.95 0.83
N SER A 116 -0.40 -8.71 1.20
CA SER A 116 -0.05 -8.13 2.51
C SER A 116 -0.67 -8.92 3.67
N TYR A 117 -1.92 -9.37 3.51
CA TYR A 117 -2.58 -10.23 4.50
C TYR A 117 -1.94 -11.62 4.54
N ALA A 118 -1.64 -12.21 3.38
CA ALA A 118 -0.95 -13.50 3.32
C ALA A 118 0.48 -13.45 3.89
N LEU A 119 1.17 -12.31 3.77
CA LEU A 119 2.47 -12.04 4.39
C LEU A 119 2.33 -11.93 5.91
N SER A 120 1.28 -11.27 6.41
CA SER A 120 1.02 -11.11 7.84
C SER A 120 0.82 -12.46 8.57
N GLU A 121 0.47 -13.51 7.84
CA GLU A 121 0.27 -14.87 8.36
C GLU A 121 1.46 -15.81 8.07
N ASP A 122 2.49 -15.34 7.35
CA ASP A 122 3.67 -16.15 7.05
C ASP A 122 4.69 -16.11 8.19
N ASP A 123 4.92 -17.26 8.82
CA ASP A 123 5.90 -17.41 9.91
C ASP A 123 7.36 -17.28 9.45
N LYS A 124 7.62 -17.38 8.14
CA LYS A 124 8.95 -17.19 7.56
C LYS A 124 9.22 -15.74 7.19
N ALA A 125 8.19 -14.91 7.15
CA ALA A 125 8.34 -13.49 6.84
C ALA A 125 8.95 -12.73 8.01
N ASP A 126 9.80 -11.76 7.69
CA ASP A 126 10.41 -10.88 8.66
C ASP A 126 9.34 -10.12 9.46
N PRO A 127 9.32 -10.23 10.80
CA PRO A 127 8.22 -9.71 11.58
C PRO A 127 8.14 -8.18 11.59
N PHE A 128 9.26 -7.48 11.36
CA PHE A 128 9.25 -6.04 11.20
C PHE A 128 8.62 -5.64 9.87
N ILE A 129 8.98 -6.30 8.77
CA ILE A 129 8.36 -6.09 7.44
C ILE A 129 6.84 -6.33 7.51
N LYS A 130 6.38 -7.39 8.18
CA LYS A 130 4.95 -7.71 8.36
C LYS A 130 4.14 -6.54 8.96
N LYS A 131 4.77 -5.74 9.84
CA LYS A 131 4.12 -4.58 10.49
C LYS A 131 4.15 -3.32 9.63
N LEU A 132 5.11 -3.19 8.72
CA LEU A 132 5.27 -2.01 7.88
C LEU A 132 4.39 -2.04 6.64
N LEU A 133 4.32 -3.16 5.94
CA LEU A 133 3.73 -3.18 4.59
C LEU A 133 2.21 -2.92 4.52
N PRO A 134 1.36 -3.36 5.47
CA PRO A 134 -0.08 -3.16 5.34
C PRO A 134 -0.50 -1.70 5.07
N ASP A 135 -0.12 -0.74 5.91
CA ASP A 135 -0.51 0.67 5.69
C ASP A 135 0.14 1.27 4.44
N ILE A 136 1.36 0.83 4.08
CA ILE A 136 2.02 1.27 2.84
C ILE A 136 1.17 0.86 1.64
N VAL A 137 0.61 -0.34 1.68
CA VAL A 137 -0.20 -0.90 0.61
C VAL A 137 -1.61 -0.31 0.62
N GLU A 138 -2.23 -0.13 1.78
CA GLU A 138 -3.54 0.52 1.91
C GLU A 138 -3.51 1.96 1.38
N GLU A 139 -2.39 2.68 1.56
CA GLU A 139 -2.24 4.02 1.02
C GLU A 139 -2.26 4.08 -0.52
N PHE A 140 -1.97 2.98 -1.25
CA PHE A 140 -2.10 2.96 -2.71
C PHE A 140 -3.54 3.14 -3.20
N TYR A 141 -4.52 2.91 -2.33
CA TYR A 141 -5.94 3.15 -2.66
C TYR A 141 -6.39 4.57 -2.33
N LEU A 142 -5.54 5.40 -1.71
CA LEU A 142 -5.79 6.82 -1.51
C LEU A 142 -5.43 7.60 -2.78
N ASP A 143 -6.24 7.46 -3.83
CA ASP A 143 -6.14 8.27 -5.05
C ASP A 143 -7.02 9.52 -4.98
N LEU A 144 -7.09 10.12 -3.79
CA LEU A 144 -7.83 11.34 -3.54
C LEU A 144 -6.85 12.49 -3.26
N PRO A 145 -7.11 13.69 -3.81
CA PRO A 145 -6.40 14.90 -3.43
C PRO A 145 -6.39 15.09 -1.92
N GLU A 146 -5.26 15.53 -1.36
CA GLU A 146 -5.13 15.62 0.10
C GLU A 146 -6.14 16.58 0.74
N ASP A 147 -6.55 17.62 0.03
CA ASP A 147 -7.55 18.60 0.46
C ASP A 147 -8.96 18.01 0.63
N VAL A 148 -9.25 16.85 0.03
CA VAL A 148 -10.54 16.15 0.17
C VAL A 148 -10.47 14.94 1.10
N LEU A 149 -9.30 14.60 1.64
CA LEU A 149 -9.16 13.50 2.59
C LEU A 149 -9.75 13.87 3.95
N GLU A 150 -10.63 13.01 4.47
CA GLU A 150 -11.11 13.05 5.84
C GLU A 150 -9.98 12.69 6.83
N ASP A 151 -10.17 13.03 8.11
CA ASP A 151 -9.14 12.90 9.15
C ASP A 151 -8.58 11.46 9.26
N GLU A 152 -9.43 10.44 9.15
CA GLU A 152 -9.00 9.03 9.20
C GLU A 152 -8.05 8.68 8.03
N LEU A 153 -8.37 9.13 6.82
CA LEU A 153 -7.55 8.88 5.63
C LEU A 153 -6.27 9.72 5.62
N LEU A 154 -6.30 10.93 6.18
CA LEU A 154 -5.10 11.73 6.43
C LEU A 154 -4.16 11.04 7.41
N ASN A 155 -4.69 10.45 8.49
CA ASN A 155 -3.90 9.66 9.43
C ASN A 155 -3.29 8.43 8.76
N LEU A 156 -4.06 7.67 7.97
CA LEU A 156 -3.55 6.53 7.20
C LEU A 156 -2.38 6.95 6.28
N LYS A 157 -2.55 8.05 5.53
CA LYS A 157 -1.49 8.57 4.64
C LYS A 157 -0.22 8.96 5.41
N ARG A 158 -0.36 9.65 6.54
CA ARG A 158 0.77 10.00 7.42
C ARG A 158 1.49 8.76 7.92
N ASP A 159 0.73 7.78 8.40
CA ASP A 159 1.28 6.57 9.02
C ASP A 159 1.98 5.67 7.97
N ALA A 160 1.44 5.62 6.75
CA ALA A 160 2.11 4.99 5.61
C ALA A 160 3.45 5.66 5.27
N PHE A 161 3.54 6.99 5.30
CA PHE A 161 4.82 7.70 5.08
C PHE A 161 5.83 7.46 6.20
N ILE A 162 5.37 7.37 7.45
CA ILE A 162 6.21 6.97 8.59
C ILE A 162 6.74 5.55 8.39
N LYS A 163 5.89 4.61 7.97
CA LYS A 163 6.29 3.22 7.71
C LYS A 163 7.23 3.10 6.52
N ARG A 164 7.08 3.92 5.47
CA ARG A 164 8.06 4.05 4.37
C ARG A 164 9.41 4.54 4.85
N PHE A 165 9.44 5.51 5.76
CA PHE A 165 10.69 5.97 6.38
C PHE A 165 11.37 4.82 7.15
N PHE A 166 10.61 4.03 7.92
CA PHE A 166 11.12 2.85 8.61
C PHE A 166 11.60 1.76 7.64
N LEU A 167 10.85 1.50 6.57
CA LEU A 167 11.20 0.53 5.54
C LEU A 167 12.52 0.89 4.87
N GLY A 168 12.71 2.15 4.48
CA GLY A 168 13.96 2.64 3.90
C GLY A 168 15.16 2.36 4.80
N ARG A 169 15.05 2.67 6.09
CA ARG A 169 16.12 2.37 7.06
C ARG A 169 16.36 0.88 7.26
N TYR A 170 15.28 0.10 7.28
CA TYR A 170 15.35 -1.34 7.47
C TYR A 170 16.03 -2.05 6.29
N ILE A 171 15.77 -1.61 5.05
CA ILE A 171 16.41 -2.12 3.84
C ILE A 171 17.94 -1.92 3.88
N TYR A 172 18.45 -0.78 4.37
CA TYR A 172 19.90 -0.61 4.49
C TYR A 172 20.52 -1.52 5.54
N ARG A 173 19.82 -1.70 6.66
CA ARG A 173 20.29 -2.57 7.73
C ARG A 173 20.28 -4.04 7.31
N ASN A 174 19.27 -4.43 6.55
CA ASN A 174 19.01 -5.81 6.16
C ASN A 174 18.74 -5.89 4.65
N PRO A 175 19.78 -5.87 3.79
CA PRO A 175 19.60 -5.80 2.33
C PRO A 175 18.76 -6.92 1.71
N ASP A 176 18.73 -8.08 2.36
CA ASP A 176 17.99 -9.26 1.92
C ASP A 176 16.56 -9.35 2.49
N CYS A 177 16.10 -8.37 3.28
CA CYS A 177 14.80 -8.43 3.96
C CYS A 177 13.60 -8.50 2.99
N LEU A 178 13.79 -8.09 1.74
CA LEU A 178 12.75 -8.11 0.71
C LEU A 178 12.80 -9.34 -0.19
N LYS A 179 13.74 -10.27 0.02
CA LYS A 179 13.89 -11.44 -0.83
C LYS A 179 12.65 -12.32 -0.86
N ILE A 180 12.00 -12.50 0.29
CA ILE A 180 10.73 -13.25 0.37
C ILE A 180 9.63 -12.59 -0.46
N LEU A 181 9.64 -11.25 -0.58
CA LEU A 181 8.67 -10.55 -1.42
C LEU A 181 8.95 -10.83 -2.91
N GLN A 182 10.21 -10.73 -3.34
CA GLN A 182 10.60 -11.08 -4.71
C GLN A 182 10.22 -12.52 -5.09
N ASP A 183 10.44 -13.46 -4.17
CA ASP A 183 10.28 -14.89 -4.45
C ASP A 183 8.81 -15.35 -4.35
N LYS A 184 8.01 -14.77 -3.45
CA LYS A 184 6.68 -15.27 -3.09
C LYS A 184 5.55 -14.24 -3.18
N TYR A 185 5.83 -12.96 -3.00
CA TYR A 185 4.83 -11.88 -2.95
C TYR A 185 5.12 -10.83 -4.02
N GLN A 186 4.90 -11.23 -5.26
CA GLN A 186 5.40 -10.52 -6.43
C GLN A 186 4.69 -9.18 -6.64
N TYR A 187 3.41 -9.07 -6.28
CA TYR A 187 2.68 -7.80 -6.42
C TYR A 187 3.11 -6.80 -5.34
N LEU A 188 3.33 -7.24 -4.09
CA LEU A 188 3.96 -6.43 -3.04
C LEU A 188 5.32 -5.91 -3.50
N TYR A 189 6.16 -6.76 -4.08
CA TYR A 189 7.44 -6.32 -4.59
C TYR A 189 7.29 -5.34 -5.76
N LYS A 190 6.39 -5.62 -6.70
CA LYS A 190 6.12 -4.80 -7.89
C LYS A 190 5.67 -3.39 -7.51
N VAL A 191 4.71 -3.24 -6.59
CA VAL A 191 4.23 -1.91 -6.18
C VAL A 191 5.28 -1.11 -5.40
N LEU A 192 6.23 -1.79 -4.74
CA LEU A 192 7.32 -1.15 -4.02
C LEU A 192 8.58 -0.94 -4.86
N GLU A 193 8.68 -1.51 -6.07
CA GLU A 193 9.93 -1.59 -6.82
C GLU A 193 10.57 -0.21 -7.06
N LYS A 194 9.77 0.77 -7.51
CA LYS A 194 10.23 2.15 -7.75
C LYS A 194 10.74 2.79 -6.47
N GLU A 195 10.06 2.55 -5.36
CA GLU A 195 10.42 3.06 -4.04
C GLU A 195 11.72 2.44 -3.53
N ILE A 196 11.85 1.11 -3.63
CA ILE A 196 13.07 0.37 -3.27
C ILE A 196 14.27 0.89 -4.07
N GLN A 197 14.08 1.19 -5.36
CA GLN A 197 15.12 1.75 -6.20
C GLN A 197 15.53 3.16 -5.75
N LEU A 198 14.57 4.03 -5.42
CA LEU A 198 14.83 5.38 -4.91
C LEU A 198 15.60 5.36 -3.59
N ILE A 199 15.22 4.47 -2.68
CA ILE A 199 15.93 4.19 -1.43
C ILE A 199 17.38 3.85 -1.77
N LYS A 200 17.64 2.81 -2.57
CA LYS A 200 19.00 2.38 -2.91
C LYS A 200 19.86 3.48 -3.56
N ASP A 201 19.29 4.27 -4.47
CA ASP A 201 20.04 5.26 -5.24
C ASP A 201 20.31 6.56 -4.47
N ARG A 202 19.29 7.09 -3.77
CA ARG A 202 19.32 8.41 -3.13
C ARG A 202 18.67 8.40 -1.74
N PRO A 203 19.28 7.69 -0.77
CA PRO A 203 18.71 7.50 0.56
C PRO A 203 18.23 8.77 1.27
N GLY A 204 19.10 9.78 1.39
CA GLY A 204 18.78 10.99 2.15
C GLY A 204 17.75 11.87 1.46
N SER A 205 17.79 11.95 0.13
CA SER A 205 16.77 12.71 -0.61
C SER A 205 15.40 12.06 -0.49
N TYR A 206 15.35 10.73 -0.48
CA TYR A 206 14.12 9.98 -0.26
C TYR A 206 13.61 10.17 1.18
N GLU A 207 14.45 9.97 2.20
CA GLU A 207 14.08 10.20 3.61
C GLU A 207 13.63 11.64 3.85
N LYS A 208 14.36 12.63 3.33
CA LYS A 208 14.04 14.05 3.49
C LYS A 208 12.65 14.37 2.94
N LYS A 209 12.32 13.88 1.74
CA LYS A 209 11.00 14.07 1.14
C LYS A 209 9.90 13.49 2.03
N LEU A 210 10.09 12.27 2.56
CA LEU A 210 9.13 11.67 3.49
C LEU A 210 8.96 12.51 4.75
N VAL A 211 10.05 13.00 5.36
CA VAL A 211 9.98 13.84 6.56
C VAL A 211 9.24 15.16 6.28
N GLU A 212 9.46 15.78 5.11
CA GLU A 212 8.73 16.97 4.67
C GLU A 212 7.22 16.69 4.52
N ASP A 213 6.86 15.58 3.87
CA ASP A 213 5.47 15.17 3.69
C ASP A 213 4.78 14.80 5.01
N ILE A 214 5.46 14.06 5.89
CA ILE A 214 4.97 13.73 7.23
C ILE A 214 4.74 15.00 8.05
N LEU A 215 5.67 15.96 8.02
CA LEU A 215 5.53 17.22 8.76
C LEU A 215 4.31 18.00 8.28
N ARG A 216 4.16 18.11 6.96
CA ARG A 216 3.05 18.83 6.32
C ARG A 216 1.69 18.23 6.70
N ILE A 217 1.53 16.91 6.60
CA ILE A 217 0.29 16.23 6.98
C ILE A 217 0.05 16.33 8.50
N SER A 218 1.11 16.19 9.31
CA SER A 218 1.01 16.31 10.77
C SER A 218 0.59 17.71 11.22
N GLN A 219 0.99 18.76 10.50
CA GLN A 219 0.54 20.14 10.73
C GLN A 219 -0.93 20.30 10.38
N LYS A 220 -1.37 19.77 9.24
CA LYS A 220 -2.79 19.80 8.84
C LYS A 220 -3.70 19.14 9.88
N ILE A 221 -3.33 17.96 10.36
CA ILE A 221 -4.07 17.24 11.43
C ILE A 221 -4.08 18.06 12.73
N ALA A 222 -2.92 18.59 13.12
CA ALA A 222 -2.80 19.34 14.36
C ALA A 222 -3.59 20.65 14.35
N ASP A 223 -3.63 21.35 13.21
CA ASP A 223 -4.42 22.55 13.03
C ASP A 223 -5.93 22.27 13.13
N ALA A 224 -6.39 21.15 12.55
CA ALA A 224 -7.78 20.71 12.64
C ALA A 224 -8.20 20.35 14.08
N GLU A 225 -7.31 19.68 14.82
CA GLU A 225 -7.55 19.24 16.20
C GLU A 225 -7.21 20.30 17.26
N GLY A 226 -6.59 21.42 16.87
CA GLY A 226 -6.14 22.47 17.79
C GLY A 226 -5.00 22.04 18.73
N ILE A 227 -4.20 21.04 18.32
CA ILE A 227 -3.09 20.50 19.11
C ILE A 227 -1.73 21.02 18.61
N ARG A 228 -0.70 20.88 19.43
CA ARG A 228 0.68 21.19 19.01
C ARG A 228 1.29 20.00 18.28
N THR A 229 2.04 20.29 17.22
CA THR A 229 2.84 19.30 16.50
C THR A 229 4.32 19.72 16.44
N TYR A 230 5.11 18.97 15.67
CA TYR A 230 6.53 19.21 15.47
C TYR A 230 6.80 20.61 14.90
N SER A 231 7.81 21.28 15.45
CA SER A 231 8.19 22.65 15.07
C SER A 231 9.18 22.73 13.91
N SER A 232 9.83 21.62 13.55
CA SER A 232 10.85 21.59 12.49
C SER A 232 11.07 20.19 11.92
N ILE A 233 11.61 20.14 10.69
CA ILE A 233 12.05 18.90 10.02
C ILE A 233 13.07 18.14 10.87
N SER A 234 14.04 18.83 11.50
CA SER A 234 15.07 18.17 12.30
C SER A 234 14.49 17.50 13.54
N THR A 235 13.59 18.16 14.25
CA THR A 235 12.94 17.58 15.44
C THR A 235 12.06 16.38 15.08
N LEU A 236 11.34 16.46 13.96
CA LEU A 236 10.57 15.32 13.45
C LEU A 236 11.50 14.17 13.05
N GLN A 237 12.59 14.45 12.34
CA GLN A 237 13.54 13.42 11.91
C GLN A 237 14.16 12.69 13.11
N GLU A 238 14.58 13.40 14.15
CA GLU A 238 15.06 12.79 15.40
C GLU A 238 13.99 11.90 16.06
N SER A 239 12.75 12.39 16.14
CA SER A 239 11.60 11.62 16.68
C SER A 239 11.32 10.35 15.87
N LEU A 240 11.41 10.42 14.54
CA LEU A 240 11.23 9.26 13.66
C LEU A 240 12.35 8.24 13.83
N ILE A 241 13.62 8.69 13.93
CA ILE A 241 14.76 7.80 14.22
C ILE A 241 14.57 7.12 15.57
N ASP A 242 14.14 7.85 16.58
CA ASP A 242 13.87 7.30 17.91
C ASP A 242 12.77 6.24 17.89
N THR A 243 11.68 6.55 17.19
CA THR A 243 10.54 5.65 17.05
C THR A 243 10.91 4.40 16.26
N TYR A 244 11.67 4.54 15.18
CA TYR A 244 12.20 3.42 14.40
C TYR A 244 12.97 2.43 15.29
N TYR A 245 13.97 2.92 16.03
CA TYR A 245 14.80 2.07 16.88
C TYR A 245 14.03 1.52 18.08
N LYS A 246 13.09 2.28 18.65
CA LYS A 246 12.19 1.78 19.71
C LYS A 246 11.37 0.58 19.21
N ASN A 247 10.78 0.70 18.02
CA ASN A 247 9.97 -0.37 17.43
C ASN A 247 10.85 -1.58 17.08
N LEU A 248 12.05 -1.34 16.56
CA LEU A 248 12.99 -2.40 16.21
C LEU A 248 13.49 -3.16 17.44
N ILE A 249 13.77 -2.48 18.55
CA ILE A 249 14.14 -3.12 19.83
C ILE A 249 12.98 -3.95 20.39
N ALA A 250 11.74 -3.48 20.24
CA ALA A 250 10.57 -4.23 20.67
C ALA A 250 10.41 -5.53 19.88
N GLU A 251 10.81 -5.54 18.60
CA GLU A 251 10.77 -6.72 17.73
C GLU A 251 11.96 -7.66 17.97
N TYR A 252 13.16 -7.11 18.13
CA TYR A 252 14.41 -7.85 18.29
C TYR A 252 15.08 -7.52 19.63
N PRO A 253 14.49 -7.94 20.77
CA PRO A 253 15.00 -7.58 22.09
C PRO A 253 16.42 -8.12 22.37
N ASN A 254 16.82 -9.19 21.68
CA ASN A 254 18.16 -9.78 21.79
C ASN A 254 19.26 -8.89 21.18
N GLU A 255 18.89 -7.93 20.32
CA GLU A 255 19.81 -7.01 19.65
C GLU A 255 19.77 -5.61 20.29
N ALA A 256 19.09 -5.46 21.44
CA ALA A 256 18.74 -4.16 21.99
C ALA A 256 19.93 -3.22 22.24
N ASP A 257 21.07 -3.75 22.70
CA ASP A 257 22.25 -2.92 22.98
C ASP A 257 22.90 -2.41 21.69
N ASP A 258 23.08 -3.28 20.69
CA ASP A 258 23.59 -2.89 19.38
C ASP A 258 22.68 -1.85 18.71
N LEU A 259 21.36 -2.03 18.81
CA LEU A 259 20.38 -1.10 18.28
C LEU A 259 20.40 0.27 18.97
N ARG A 260 20.63 0.33 20.29
CA ARG A 260 20.81 1.61 21.03
C ARG A 260 22.07 2.34 20.61
N ASP A 261 23.14 1.60 20.35
CA ASP A 261 24.40 2.14 19.87
C ASP A 261 24.27 2.67 18.43
N GLU A 262 23.63 1.92 17.55
CA GLU A 262 23.29 2.37 16.20
C GLU A 262 22.45 3.65 16.23
N ARG A 263 21.35 3.67 17.01
CA ARG A 263 20.53 4.88 17.21
C ARG A 263 21.38 6.08 17.60
N SER A 264 22.27 5.89 18.57
CA SER A 264 23.15 6.95 19.07
C SER A 264 24.09 7.48 17.98
N LYS A 265 24.58 6.61 17.08
CA LYS A 265 25.39 7.03 15.93
C LYS A 265 24.57 7.91 14.98
N TRP A 266 23.33 7.54 14.66
CA TRP A 266 22.47 8.32 13.78
C TRP A 266 22.10 9.70 14.33
N LEU A 267 21.86 9.83 15.64
CA LEU A 267 21.51 11.12 16.25
C LEU A 267 22.70 12.06 16.42
N LYS A 268 23.93 11.52 16.53
CA LYS A 268 25.15 12.31 16.80
C LYS A 268 26.00 12.54 15.56
N ILE A 269 25.62 11.98 14.40
CA ILE A 269 26.44 12.05 13.20
C ILE A 269 26.55 13.47 12.66
N ARG A 270 27.74 13.83 12.18
CA ARG A 270 28.01 15.10 11.51
C ARG A 270 28.11 14.89 10.01
N GLY A 271 27.84 15.95 9.24
CA GLY A 271 27.82 15.89 7.76
C GLY A 271 29.07 15.31 7.09
N ASN A 272 30.26 15.45 7.70
CA ASN A 272 31.51 14.93 7.14
C ASN A 272 31.86 13.50 7.58
N ASP A 273 31.15 12.95 8.56
CA ASP A 273 31.39 11.60 9.08
C ASP A 273 30.93 10.55 8.04
N THR A 274 31.46 9.33 8.15
CA THR A 274 30.98 8.20 7.33
C THR A 274 29.54 7.89 7.68
N CYS A 275 28.70 7.76 6.66
CA CYS A 275 27.28 7.47 6.84
C CYS A 275 27.07 6.11 7.53
N PRO A 276 26.20 6.00 8.56
CA PRO A 276 26.06 4.76 9.35
C PRO A 276 25.37 3.64 8.57
N CYS A 277 24.74 3.95 7.43
CA CYS A 277 24.13 2.95 6.54
C CYS A 277 25.15 2.04 5.83
N GLY A 278 26.46 2.19 6.07
CA GLY A 278 27.48 1.31 5.49
C GLY A 278 27.87 1.64 4.03
N SER A 279 27.30 2.68 3.40
CA SER A 279 27.60 3.05 2.00
C SER A 279 29.03 3.53 1.74
N GLY A 280 29.82 3.78 2.79
CA GLY A 280 31.16 4.38 2.72
C GLY A 280 31.17 5.87 2.30
N ARG A 281 30.02 6.47 1.97
CA ARG A 281 29.90 7.89 1.62
C ARG A 281 29.87 8.75 2.89
N LYS A 282 30.25 10.03 2.77
CA LYS A 282 30.02 11.03 3.83
C LYS A 282 28.53 11.20 4.06
N PHE A 283 28.11 11.42 5.31
CA PHE A 283 26.69 11.58 5.68
C PHE A 283 25.98 12.63 4.81
N LYS A 284 26.57 13.82 4.64
CA LYS A 284 26.02 14.90 3.81
C LYS A 284 25.91 14.60 2.30
N LYS A 285 26.47 13.47 1.86
CA LYS A 285 26.40 12.97 0.47
C LYS A 285 25.57 11.68 0.38
N CYS A 286 24.84 11.34 1.44
CA CYS A 286 24.06 10.13 1.57
C CYS A 286 22.76 10.44 2.31
N HIS A 287 22.65 10.11 3.60
CA HIS A 287 21.43 10.32 4.40
C HIS A 287 21.27 11.73 4.98
N GLY A 288 22.31 12.57 4.92
CA GLY A 288 22.27 13.99 5.32
C GLY A 288 22.22 14.94 4.13
N ALA A 289 21.76 14.46 2.97
CA ALA A 289 21.68 15.21 1.71
C ALA A 289 20.41 16.07 1.63
#